data_AF-A0A922IRY5-F1
#
_entry.id   AF-A0A922IRY5-F1
#
_cell.length_a   1.000
_cell.length_b   1.000
_cell.length_c   1.000
_cell.angle_alpha   90.00
_cell.angle_beta   90.00
_cell.angle_gamma   90.00
#
_symmetry.space_group_name_H-M   'P 1'
#
loop_
_entity.id
_entity.type
_entity.pdbx_description
1 polymer ?
#
loop_
_entity_poly.entity_id
_entity_poly.type
_entity_poly.pdbx_seq_one_letter_code
_entity_poly.pdbx_strand_id
1 'polypeptide(L)'
;MLLGRSSVFFSKLVSCWSYVFINSLSLSGSVAFEVRSFLHNDMVVDGGAHNVFWFVHITDLHFSEFGSKDRQMDFLEFCSTHIPVIRPEVVIASGDITDGKGKTFSLSLQNLEEWEDYSSLLKQSGVLNLTKWLDVRGNHDSFDVPSFGGYGDYYSRFGVRGGSSLKSRIFKLVKPYGQYSFISIDLSTEPGLKWPFNFSVVLTW
;
A
#
# COMPACT_ATOMS: atom_id res chain seq x y z
N MET A 1 -3.28 -39.68 -39.63
CA MET A 1 -3.88 -38.38 -39.97
C MET A 1 -3.88 -37.56 -38.69
N LEU A 2 -2.86 -36.69 -38.56
CA LEU A 2 -2.70 -35.69 -37.51
C LEU A 2 -3.68 -34.54 -37.75
N LEU A 3 -4.13 -33.88 -36.67
CA LEU A 3 -4.61 -32.49 -36.51
C LEU A 3 -5.55 -32.47 -35.30
N GLY A 4 -5.44 -31.61 -34.29
CA GLY A 4 -4.55 -30.51 -34.00
C GLY A 4 -5.09 -29.85 -32.72
N ARG A 5 -4.26 -29.73 -31.69
CA ARG A 5 -4.55 -28.92 -30.49
C ARG A 5 -4.64 -27.45 -30.92
N SER A 6 -5.75 -26.77 -30.65
CA SER A 6 -5.80 -25.31 -30.64
C SER A 6 -5.50 -24.80 -29.23
N SER A 7 -4.22 -24.56 -28.98
CA SER A 7 -3.77 -23.68 -27.93
C SER A 7 -4.11 -22.23 -28.31
N VAL A 8 -5.06 -21.62 -27.59
CA VAL A 8 -5.26 -20.17 -27.66
C VAL A 8 -4.35 -19.55 -26.60
N PHE A 9 -3.25 -18.96 -27.08
CA PHE A 9 -2.31 -18.18 -26.28
C PHE A 9 -2.63 -16.68 -26.39
N PHE A 10 -2.56 -16.02 -25.23
CA PHE A 10 -2.31 -14.59 -24.93
C PHE A 10 -3.19 -13.50 -25.56
N SER A 11 -3.85 -12.73 -24.69
CA SER A 11 -3.19 -11.50 -24.17
C SER A 11 -3.72 -11.18 -22.77
N LYS A 12 -2.88 -11.35 -21.75
CA LYS A 12 -3.03 -10.63 -20.49
C LYS A 12 -2.34 -9.29 -20.71
N LEU A 13 -3.08 -8.19 -20.54
CA LEU A 13 -2.51 -6.86 -20.45
C LEU A 13 -1.56 -6.86 -19.24
N VAL A 14 -0.28 -7.05 -19.48
CA VAL A 14 0.76 -6.67 -18.54
C VAL A 14 1.03 -5.21 -18.83
N SER A 15 0.53 -4.31 -17.98
CA SER A 15 0.99 -2.92 -17.98
C SER A 15 2.43 -2.93 -17.46
N CYS A 16 3.38 -3.02 -18.39
CA CYS A 16 4.78 -2.71 -18.14
C CYS A 16 4.89 -1.22 -17.81
N TRP A 17 4.91 -0.89 -16.53
CA TRP A 17 5.33 0.43 -16.08
C TRP A 17 6.82 0.58 -16.40
N SER A 18 7.09 1.31 -17.47
CA SER A 18 8.44 1.64 -17.91
C SER A 18 8.96 2.74 -16.99
N TYR A 19 9.85 2.39 -16.05
CA TYR A 19 10.61 3.38 -15.31
C TYR A 19 11.65 4.01 -16.22
N VAL A 20 11.41 5.26 -16.61
CA VAL A 20 12.45 6.11 -17.21
C VAL A 20 13.21 6.76 -16.05
N PHE A 21 14.38 6.21 -15.70
CA PHE A 21 15.35 6.91 -14.87
C PHE A 21 16.07 7.96 -15.73
N ILE A 22 15.68 9.22 -15.62
CA ILE A 22 16.52 10.34 -16.05
C ILE A 22 17.37 10.75 -14.86
N ASN A 23 18.65 10.40 -14.91
CA ASN A 23 19.67 11.04 -14.10
C ASN A 23 19.96 12.42 -14.70
N SER A 24 19.47 13.49 -14.08
CA SER A 24 20.05 14.82 -14.23
C SER A 24 20.49 15.31 -12.86
N LEU A 25 21.72 14.93 -12.50
CA LEU A 25 22.50 15.57 -11.44
C LEU A 25 22.89 16.98 -11.89
N SER A 26 22.40 17.99 -11.19
CA SER A 26 23.18 19.18 -10.83
C SER A 26 22.30 20.13 -10.02
N LEU A 27 22.32 19.98 -8.70
CA LEU A 27 22.10 21.11 -7.81
C LEU A 27 23.00 20.95 -6.58
N SER A 28 24.00 21.82 -6.56
CA SER A 28 24.94 22.10 -5.50
C SER A 28 24.22 22.45 -4.20
N GLY A 29 24.34 21.57 -3.21
CA GLY A 29 23.78 21.75 -1.88
C GLY A 29 24.19 20.60 -0.97
N SER A 30 25.49 20.41 -0.76
CA SER A 30 26.02 19.36 0.12
C SER A 30 25.69 19.68 1.58
N VAL A 31 24.56 19.20 2.07
CA VAL A 31 24.43 18.85 3.49
C VAL A 31 24.98 17.43 3.60
N ALA A 32 26.26 17.31 3.98
CA ALA A 32 26.87 16.03 4.25
C ALA A 32 26.18 15.41 5.47
N PHE A 33 25.26 14.46 5.24
CA PHE A 33 24.85 13.53 6.26
C PHE A 33 26.06 12.64 6.55
N GLU A 34 26.75 12.91 7.65
CA GLU A 34 27.79 12.02 8.16
C GLU A 34 27.09 10.74 8.64
N VAL A 35 26.97 9.74 7.76
CA VAL A 35 26.61 8.38 8.15
C VAL A 35 27.80 7.86 8.93
N ARG A 36 27.80 8.07 10.25
CA ARG A 36 28.73 7.38 11.15
C ARG A 36 28.52 5.89 10.94
N SER A 37 29.51 5.22 10.35
CA SER A 37 29.57 3.77 10.32
C SER A 37 29.66 3.31 11.77
N PHE A 38 28.52 2.94 12.35
CA PHE A 38 28.52 2.13 13.56
C PHE A 38 29.39 0.91 13.25
N LEU A 39 30.40 0.68 14.10
CA LEU A 39 31.32 -0.45 14.06
C LEU A 39 30.61 -1.66 13.45
N HIS A 40 31.13 -2.13 12.31
CA HIS A 40 30.67 -3.35 11.67
C HIS A 40 31.03 -4.48 12.63
N ASN A 41 30.16 -4.75 13.61
CA ASN A 41 30.16 -6.03 14.29
C ASN A 41 30.04 -7.06 13.18
N ASP A 42 30.91 -8.07 13.19
CA ASP A 42 30.94 -9.20 12.27
C ASP A 42 29.63 -10.03 12.39
N MET A 43 28.50 -9.43 12.04
CA MET A 43 27.21 -10.10 11.92
C MET A 43 27.28 -10.92 10.64
N VAL A 44 27.77 -12.14 10.77
CA VAL A 44 27.74 -13.15 9.72
C VAL A 44 26.29 -13.62 9.59
N VAL A 45 25.71 -13.43 8.41
CA VAL A 45 24.45 -14.09 8.06
C VAL A 45 24.71 -15.59 8.03
N ASP A 46 24.15 -16.33 8.98
CA ASP A 46 24.20 -17.78 9.02
C ASP A 46 22.85 -18.41 8.65
N GLY A 47 22.74 -19.74 8.76
CA GLY A 47 21.48 -20.45 8.50
C GLY A 47 20.49 -20.43 9.67
N GLY A 48 20.80 -19.72 10.76
CA GLY A 48 19.98 -19.64 11.96
C GLY A 48 18.88 -18.59 11.84
N ALA A 49 17.77 -18.80 12.55
CA ALA A 49 16.68 -17.82 12.63
C ALA A 49 16.95 -16.71 13.67
N HIS A 50 18.19 -16.55 14.12
CA HIS A 50 18.55 -15.54 15.10
C HIS A 50 18.70 -14.17 14.42
N ASN A 51 18.31 -13.09 15.10
CA ASN A 51 18.37 -11.73 14.56
C ASN A 51 17.56 -11.49 13.26
N VAL A 52 16.61 -12.37 12.95
CA VAL A 52 15.70 -12.25 11.80
C VAL A 52 14.29 -11.89 12.29
N PHE A 53 13.60 -11.10 11.48
CA PHE A 53 12.15 -10.92 11.55
C PHE A 53 11.62 -10.79 10.12
N TRP A 54 10.31 -10.88 9.95
CA TRP A 54 9.66 -10.70 8.66
C TRP A 54 8.51 -9.70 8.78
N PHE A 55 8.26 -9.04 7.66
CA PHE A 55 7.11 -8.18 7.43
C PHE A 55 6.45 -8.61 6.13
N VAL A 56 5.18 -8.26 5.95
CA VAL A 56 4.44 -8.51 4.71
C VAL A 56 4.07 -7.17 4.09
N HIS A 57 4.15 -7.10 2.77
CA HIS A 57 3.77 -5.92 2.00
C HIS A 57 2.71 -6.32 0.98
N ILE A 58 1.55 -5.68 1.06
CA ILE A 58 0.41 -5.80 0.15
C ILE A 58 0.07 -4.41 -0.42
N THR A 59 -0.52 -4.39 -1.59
CA THR A 59 -0.86 -3.17 -2.34
C THR A 59 -2.08 -3.45 -3.22
N ASP A 60 -2.74 -2.41 -3.72
CA ASP A 60 -3.76 -2.53 -4.76
C ASP A 60 -4.89 -3.51 -4.39
N LEU A 61 -5.41 -3.35 -3.17
CA LEU A 61 -6.52 -4.15 -2.66
C LEU A 61 -7.79 -3.90 -3.48
N HIS A 62 -7.99 -2.64 -3.90
CA HIS A 62 -9.08 -2.19 -4.76
C HIS A 62 -10.44 -2.77 -4.33
N PHE A 63 -10.80 -2.54 -3.06
CA PHE A 63 -12.14 -2.80 -2.54
C PHE A 63 -13.14 -2.07 -3.42
N SER A 64 -14.03 -2.83 -4.04
CA SER A 64 -14.97 -2.29 -5.02
C SER A 64 -16.40 -2.57 -4.58
N GLU A 65 -17.24 -1.53 -4.62
CA GLU A 65 -18.68 -1.70 -4.40
C GLU A 65 -19.36 -2.29 -5.65
N PHE A 66 -18.92 -1.86 -6.84
CA PHE A 66 -19.56 -2.25 -8.10
C PHE A 66 -18.85 -3.41 -8.82
N GLY A 67 -17.65 -3.78 -8.38
CA GLY A 67 -16.88 -4.92 -8.89
C GLY A 67 -17.22 -6.24 -8.20
N SER A 68 -16.48 -7.30 -8.57
CA SER A 68 -16.57 -8.58 -7.85
C SER A 68 -16.10 -8.42 -6.41
N LYS A 69 -16.80 -9.06 -5.47
CA LYS A 69 -16.43 -9.10 -4.05
C LYS A 69 -15.33 -10.13 -3.73
N ASP A 70 -14.80 -10.84 -4.74
CA ASP A 70 -13.73 -11.83 -4.57
C ASP A 70 -12.51 -11.24 -3.87
N ARG A 71 -12.12 -9.99 -4.19
CA ARG A 71 -10.99 -9.29 -3.56
C ARG A 71 -11.18 -9.10 -2.07
N GLN A 72 -12.38 -8.75 -1.64
CA GLN A 72 -12.73 -8.61 -0.23
C GLN A 72 -12.68 -9.96 0.49
N MET A 73 -13.14 -11.03 -0.16
CA MET A 73 -13.08 -12.39 0.40
C MET A 73 -11.63 -12.89 0.51
N ASP A 74 -10.81 -12.68 -0.53
CA ASP A 74 -9.38 -13.01 -0.53
C ASP A 74 -8.64 -12.22 0.56
N PHE A 75 -9.00 -10.94 0.76
CA PHE A 75 -8.44 -10.13 1.84
C PHE A 75 -8.83 -10.65 3.23
N LEU A 76 -10.08 -11.09 3.42
CA LEU A 76 -10.52 -11.70 4.67
C LEU A 76 -9.79 -13.02 4.93
N GLU A 77 -9.62 -13.86 3.92
CA GLU A 77 -8.84 -15.11 4.02
C GLU A 77 -7.37 -14.82 4.34
N PHE A 78 -6.76 -13.86 3.66
CA PHE A 78 -5.40 -13.42 3.95
C PHE A 78 -5.24 -13.00 5.42
N CYS A 79 -6.15 -12.17 5.91
CA CYS A 79 -6.11 -11.68 7.28
C CYS A 79 -6.38 -12.79 8.32
N SER A 80 -7.32 -13.69 8.04
CA SER A 80 -7.82 -14.68 9.01
C SER A 80 -7.05 -16.00 9.00
N THR A 81 -6.44 -16.36 7.86
CA THR A 81 -5.80 -17.66 7.65
C THR A 81 -4.30 -17.51 7.46
N HIS A 82 -3.85 -16.55 6.64
CA HIS A 82 -2.43 -16.47 6.26
C HIS A 82 -1.60 -15.68 7.29
N ILE A 83 -2.08 -14.53 7.76
CA ILE A 83 -1.35 -13.73 8.77
C ILE A 83 -1.08 -14.51 10.07
N PRO A 84 -2.00 -15.31 10.63
CA PRO A 84 -1.70 -16.13 11.81
C PRO A 84 -0.62 -17.20 11.60
N VAL A 85 -0.41 -17.64 10.35
CA VAL A 85 0.62 -18.62 9.98
C VAL A 85 1.96 -17.91 9.78
N ILE A 86 1.97 -16.82 9.01
CA ILE A 86 3.18 -16.04 8.74
C ILE A 86 3.66 -15.38 10.04
N ARG A 87 2.78 -14.79 10.83
CA ARG A 87 3.06 -14.00 12.05
C ARG A 87 4.06 -12.85 11.83
N PRO A 88 3.84 -11.97 10.84
CA PRO A 88 4.75 -10.86 10.60
C PRO A 88 4.72 -9.84 11.74
N GLU A 89 5.86 -9.20 11.99
CA GLU A 89 5.95 -8.07 12.92
C GLU A 89 5.11 -6.89 12.42
N VAL A 90 5.09 -6.71 11.10
CA VAL A 90 4.45 -5.60 10.41
C VAL A 90 3.79 -6.08 9.13
N VAL A 91 2.58 -5.59 8.85
CA VAL A 91 1.96 -5.63 7.53
C VAL A 91 1.84 -4.20 7.00
N ILE A 92 2.32 -3.99 5.78
CA ILE A 92 2.23 -2.72 5.06
C ILE A 92 1.17 -2.89 3.98
N ALA A 93 0.15 -2.04 3.99
CA ALA A 93 -0.87 -1.96 2.94
C ALA A 93 -0.71 -0.63 2.18
N SER A 94 0.02 -0.66 1.06
CA SER A 94 0.47 0.57 0.38
C SER A 94 -0.47 1.00 -0.74
N GLY A 95 -1.51 1.73 -0.41
CA GLY A 95 -2.33 2.43 -1.39
C GLY A 95 -3.27 1.57 -2.21
N ASP A 96 -4.13 2.29 -2.92
CA ASP A 96 -5.26 1.79 -3.69
C ASP A 96 -6.01 0.71 -2.91
N ILE A 97 -6.37 1.09 -1.68
CA ILE A 97 -7.17 0.26 -0.77
C ILE A 97 -8.57 0.09 -1.35
N THR A 98 -9.13 1.17 -1.88
CA THR A 98 -10.43 1.24 -2.52
C THR A 98 -10.31 1.40 -4.02
N ASP A 99 -11.31 0.97 -4.77
CA ASP A 99 -11.37 1.17 -6.23
C ASP A 99 -11.79 2.60 -6.56
N GLY A 100 -12.59 3.27 -5.71
CA GLY A 100 -12.90 4.70 -5.87
C GLY A 100 -13.64 5.01 -7.17
N LYS A 101 -14.46 4.08 -7.66
CA LYS A 101 -15.19 4.20 -8.93
C LYS A 101 -16.69 4.19 -8.73
N GLY A 102 -17.38 4.99 -9.54
CA GLY A 102 -18.84 4.93 -9.64
C GLY A 102 -19.33 3.71 -10.40
N LYS A 103 -20.64 3.47 -10.36
CA LYS A 103 -21.32 2.32 -11.00
C LYS A 103 -21.02 2.15 -12.50
N THR A 104 -20.73 3.23 -13.21
CA THR A 104 -20.40 3.20 -14.64
C THR A 104 -18.91 3.06 -14.91
N PHE A 105 -18.08 2.87 -13.87
CA PHE A 105 -16.61 2.78 -13.88
C PHE A 105 -15.85 3.96 -14.51
N SER A 106 -16.57 4.93 -15.06
CA SER A 106 -16.05 6.10 -15.78
C SER A 106 -16.01 7.35 -14.88
N LEU A 107 -16.47 7.23 -13.65
CA LEU A 107 -16.52 8.28 -12.65
C LEU A 107 -15.59 7.93 -11.50
N SER A 108 -14.72 8.85 -11.11
CA SER A 108 -13.82 8.73 -9.96
C SER A 108 -14.43 9.44 -8.75
N LEU A 109 -14.82 8.69 -7.72
CA LEU A 109 -15.36 9.22 -6.46
C LEU A 109 -15.12 8.24 -5.32
N GLN A 110 -15.22 8.71 -4.07
CA GLN A 110 -15.22 7.82 -2.92
C GLN A 110 -16.59 7.16 -2.71
N ASN A 111 -16.59 5.84 -2.52
CA ASN A 111 -17.75 5.07 -2.04
C ASN A 111 -17.55 4.76 -0.55
N LEU A 112 -18.55 5.03 0.27
CA LEU A 112 -18.46 4.80 1.72
C LEU A 112 -18.36 3.29 2.03
N GLU A 113 -19.12 2.49 1.30
CA GLU A 113 -19.25 1.05 1.45
C GLU A 113 -17.90 0.33 1.29
N GLU A 114 -17.03 0.80 0.38
CA GLU A 114 -15.69 0.22 0.17
C GLU A 114 -14.81 0.38 1.42
N TRP A 115 -14.91 1.53 2.10
CA TRP A 115 -14.17 1.82 3.32
C TRP A 115 -14.76 1.12 4.56
N GLU A 116 -16.09 1.00 4.61
CA GLU A 116 -16.77 0.22 5.63
C GLU A 116 -16.43 -1.27 5.53
N ASP A 117 -16.41 -1.83 4.32
CA ASP A 117 -15.93 -3.19 4.03
C ASP A 117 -14.49 -3.36 4.52
N TYR A 118 -13.55 -2.49 4.11
CA TYR A 118 -12.15 -2.58 4.52
C TYR A 118 -11.98 -2.56 6.05
N SER A 119 -12.60 -1.58 6.73
CA SER A 119 -12.51 -1.45 8.19
C SER A 119 -13.18 -2.61 8.92
N SER A 120 -14.31 -3.11 8.41
CA SER A 120 -15.05 -4.21 9.02
C SER A 120 -14.30 -5.54 8.90
N LEU A 121 -13.69 -5.85 7.74
CA LEU A 121 -12.91 -7.08 7.56
C LEU A 121 -11.63 -7.11 8.40
N LEU A 122 -10.95 -5.97 8.57
CA LEU A 122 -9.84 -5.84 9.51
C LEU A 122 -10.26 -6.13 10.96
N LYS A 123 -11.44 -5.65 11.36
CA LYS A 123 -11.99 -5.90 12.70
C LYS A 123 -12.45 -7.35 12.87
N GLN A 124 -13.18 -7.88 11.89
CA GLN A 124 -13.73 -9.23 11.89
C GLN A 124 -12.63 -10.29 11.96
N SER A 125 -11.57 -10.13 11.17
CA SER A 125 -10.42 -11.05 11.17
C SER A 125 -9.60 -10.97 12.46
N GLY A 126 -9.72 -9.89 13.23
CA GLY A 126 -8.89 -9.64 14.41
C GLY A 126 -7.40 -9.40 14.09
N VAL A 127 -7.04 -9.20 12.82
CA VAL A 127 -5.65 -9.12 12.35
C VAL A 127 -4.85 -8.01 13.02
N LEU A 128 -5.51 -6.92 13.43
CA LEU A 128 -4.90 -5.79 14.12
C LEU A 128 -4.36 -6.16 15.53
N ASN A 129 -4.82 -7.28 16.10
CA ASN A 129 -4.30 -7.81 17.36
C ASN A 129 -3.07 -8.72 17.14
N LEU A 130 -2.83 -9.17 15.90
CA LEU A 130 -1.79 -10.14 15.56
C LEU A 130 -0.52 -9.48 15.04
N THR A 131 -0.64 -8.33 14.38
CA THR A 131 0.47 -7.65 13.71
C THR A 131 0.27 -6.13 13.69
N LYS A 132 1.36 -5.37 13.48
CA LYS A 132 1.25 -3.93 13.27
C LYS A 132 0.84 -3.66 11.82
N TRP A 133 -0.33 -3.06 11.65
CA TRP A 133 -0.84 -2.66 10.34
C TRP A 133 -0.45 -1.22 10.01
N LEU A 134 0.20 -1.02 8.87
CA LEU A 134 0.64 0.26 8.34
C LEU A 134 -0.01 0.47 6.97
N ASP A 135 -1.16 1.12 6.93
CA ASP A 135 -1.80 1.51 5.67
C ASP A 135 -1.44 2.94 5.26
N VAL A 136 -1.41 3.17 3.95
CA VAL A 136 -1.20 4.48 3.31
C VAL A 136 -2.14 4.58 2.12
N ARG A 137 -2.60 5.78 1.78
CA ARG A 137 -3.43 6.03 0.60
C ARG A 137 -2.67 5.86 -0.71
N GLY A 138 -3.39 5.39 -1.72
CA GLY A 138 -3.03 5.56 -3.13
C GLY A 138 -3.83 6.71 -3.76
N ASN A 139 -3.76 6.82 -5.07
CA ASN A 139 -4.54 7.83 -5.79
C ASN A 139 -6.04 7.50 -5.75
N HIS A 140 -6.42 6.22 -5.84
CA HIS A 140 -7.84 5.81 -5.81
C HIS A 140 -8.53 6.18 -4.51
N ASP A 141 -7.79 6.09 -3.40
CA ASP A 141 -8.26 6.40 -2.04
C ASP A 141 -8.53 7.89 -1.80
N SER A 142 -8.18 8.75 -2.77
CA SER A 142 -8.37 10.19 -2.67
C SER A 142 -9.24 10.76 -3.78
N PHE A 143 -9.77 9.96 -4.72
CA PHE A 143 -10.59 10.47 -5.82
C PHE A 143 -11.80 11.26 -5.32
N ASP A 144 -11.98 12.48 -5.84
CA ASP A 144 -13.05 13.41 -5.42
C ASP A 144 -13.02 13.81 -3.95
N VAL A 145 -11.88 13.69 -3.27
CA VAL A 145 -11.69 14.23 -1.92
C VAL A 145 -11.22 15.68 -2.03
N PRO A 146 -12.01 16.69 -1.61
CA PRO A 146 -11.61 18.09 -1.76
C PRO A 146 -10.47 18.50 -0.82
N SER A 147 -10.43 17.91 0.38
CA SER A 147 -9.43 18.19 1.41
C SER A 147 -9.30 17.00 2.36
N PHE A 148 -8.09 16.74 2.85
CA PHE A 148 -7.83 15.65 3.78
C PHE A 148 -8.39 15.95 5.18
N GLY A 149 -8.99 14.94 5.80
CA GLY A 149 -9.82 15.06 7.01
C GLY A 149 -11.17 15.75 6.80
N GLY A 150 -11.49 16.14 5.56
CA GLY A 150 -12.74 16.81 5.19
C GLY A 150 -13.84 15.87 4.71
N TYR A 151 -14.87 16.45 4.09
CA TYR A 151 -15.94 15.68 3.46
C TYR A 151 -15.38 14.76 2.37
N GLY A 152 -15.80 13.50 2.40
CA GLY A 152 -15.35 12.49 1.45
C GLY A 152 -13.99 11.85 1.78
N ASP A 153 -13.19 12.37 2.72
CA ASP A 153 -11.97 11.69 3.16
C ASP A 153 -12.29 10.54 4.12
N TYR A 154 -12.64 9.39 3.55
CA TYR A 154 -12.95 8.19 4.31
C TYR A 154 -11.69 7.49 4.82
N TYR A 155 -10.53 7.65 4.18
CA TYR A 155 -9.29 7.13 4.73
C TYR A 155 -9.03 7.69 6.14
N SER A 156 -9.25 8.99 6.35
CA SER A 156 -9.10 9.61 7.67
C SER A 156 -9.98 9.00 8.76
N ARG A 157 -11.11 8.39 8.38
CA ARG A 157 -12.08 7.79 9.30
C ARG A 157 -11.92 6.28 9.46
N PHE A 158 -11.60 5.57 8.39
CA PHE A 158 -11.63 4.11 8.32
C PHE A 158 -10.25 3.46 8.20
N GLY A 159 -9.26 4.18 7.70
CA GLY A 159 -7.86 3.73 7.64
C GLY A 159 -7.26 3.57 9.04
N VAL A 160 -6.44 2.54 9.23
CA VAL A 160 -5.79 2.25 10.51
C VAL A 160 -4.83 3.36 10.91
N ARG A 161 -4.14 3.97 9.93
CA ARG A 161 -3.23 5.10 10.12
C ARG A 161 -3.80 6.42 9.62
N GLY A 162 -5.05 6.45 9.18
CA GLY A 162 -5.67 7.61 8.53
C GLY A 162 -6.06 8.76 9.44
N GLY A 163 -6.23 8.54 10.75
CA GLY A 163 -6.62 9.59 11.70
C GLY A 163 -5.60 10.73 11.92
N SER A 164 -4.52 10.78 11.14
CA SER A 164 -3.50 11.84 11.17
C SER A 164 -3.50 12.59 9.85
N SER A 165 -3.43 13.91 9.90
CA SER A 165 -3.26 14.77 8.73
C SER A 165 -1.83 14.75 8.15
N LEU A 166 -0.86 14.16 8.86
CA LEU A 166 0.50 14.03 8.36
C LEU A 166 0.58 13.09 7.16
N LYS A 167 1.12 13.61 6.04
CA LYS A 167 1.43 12.81 4.84
C LYS A 167 2.65 11.91 4.99
N SER A 168 3.39 11.99 6.09
CA SER A 168 4.48 11.06 6.36
C SER A 168 4.45 10.56 7.79
N ARG A 169 4.81 9.29 7.98
CA ARG A 169 4.82 8.67 9.30
C ARG A 169 6.01 7.72 9.42
N ILE A 170 6.59 7.68 10.61
CA ILE A 170 7.66 6.76 10.96
C ILE A 170 7.14 5.79 12.01
N PHE A 171 7.21 4.50 11.71
CA PHE A 171 7.03 3.43 12.68
C PHE A 171 8.37 2.79 12.97
N LYS A 172 8.76 2.70 14.24
CA LYS A 172 10.02 2.09 14.67
C LYS A 172 9.75 0.72 15.30
N LEU A 173 10.30 -0.33 14.70
CA LEU A 173 10.35 -1.67 15.26
C LEU A 173 11.66 -1.84 16.03
N VAL A 174 11.58 -2.02 17.34
CA VAL A 174 12.74 -2.25 18.21
C VAL A 174 12.85 -3.74 18.49
N LYS A 175 14.01 -4.33 18.18
CA LYS A 175 14.37 -5.71 18.49
C LYS A 175 15.63 -5.70 19.37
N PRO A 176 15.93 -6.78 20.11
CA PRO A 176 17.16 -6.86 20.92
C PRO A 176 18.45 -6.67 20.13
N TYR A 177 18.39 -6.90 18.81
CA TYR A 177 19.52 -6.88 17.87
C TYR A 177 19.49 -5.67 16.92
N GLY A 178 18.56 -4.72 17.07
CA GLY A 178 18.53 -3.53 16.22
C GLY A 178 17.21 -2.77 16.24
N GLN A 179 17.24 -1.57 15.67
CA GLN A 179 16.05 -0.74 15.47
C GLN A 179 15.83 -0.51 13.97
N TYR A 180 14.62 -0.83 13.51
CA TYR A 180 14.23 -0.75 12.11
C TYR A 180 13.12 0.29 11.96
N SER A 181 13.27 1.22 11.01
CA SER A 181 12.29 2.28 10.78
C SER A 181 11.55 2.05 9.47
N PHE A 182 10.23 1.99 9.55
CA PHE A 182 9.32 1.97 8.42
C PHE A 182 8.81 3.38 8.21
N ILE A 183 9.16 3.99 7.08
CA ILE A 183 8.78 5.36 6.73
C ILE A 183 7.74 5.26 5.62
N SER A 184 6.54 5.73 5.94
CA SER A 184 5.40 5.71 5.04
C SER A 184 5.15 7.13 4.55
N ILE A 185 4.97 7.31 3.23
CA ILE A 185 4.75 8.61 2.61
C ILE A 185 3.50 8.51 1.75
N ASP A 186 2.53 9.35 2.06
CA ASP A 186 1.29 9.56 1.32
C ASP A 186 1.54 10.53 0.17
N LEU A 187 1.56 9.98 -1.05
CA LEU A 187 1.78 10.72 -2.29
C LEU A 187 0.48 11.14 -2.97
N SER A 188 -0.67 10.95 -2.32
CA SER A 188 -1.96 11.35 -2.87
C SER A 188 -2.12 12.88 -2.92
N THR A 189 -2.82 13.33 -3.96
CA THR A 189 -3.06 14.75 -4.22
C THR A 189 -4.22 15.27 -3.38
N GLU A 190 -4.14 16.54 -3.01
CA GLU A 190 -5.20 17.28 -2.33
C GLU A 190 -5.41 18.61 -3.09
N PRO A 191 -6.54 18.82 -3.78
CA PRO A 191 -7.67 17.91 -3.91
C PRO A 191 -7.34 16.65 -4.73
N GLY A 192 -8.13 15.61 -4.53
CA GLY A 192 -8.05 14.36 -5.27
C GLY A 192 -8.38 14.52 -6.75
N LEU A 193 -7.52 13.99 -7.62
CA LEU A 193 -7.73 14.05 -9.07
C LEU A 193 -8.85 13.10 -9.50
N LYS A 194 -9.73 13.59 -10.38
CA LYS A 194 -10.78 12.78 -11.04
C LYS A 194 -10.38 12.40 -12.45
N TRP A 195 -11.04 11.39 -13.00
CA TRP A 195 -10.98 11.12 -14.44
C TRP A 195 -11.28 12.40 -15.24
N PRO A 196 -10.52 12.70 -16.32
CA PRO A 196 -9.45 11.90 -16.93
C PRO A 196 -8.03 12.13 -16.39
N PHE A 197 -7.86 12.93 -15.33
CA PHE A 197 -6.54 13.32 -14.80
C PHE A 197 -6.07 12.44 -13.62
N ASN A 198 -6.84 11.41 -13.26
CA ASN A 198 -6.60 10.54 -12.11
C ASN A 198 -5.46 9.52 -12.27
N PHE A 199 -4.76 9.52 -13.40
CA PHE A 199 -3.62 8.64 -13.71
C PHE A 199 -2.26 9.20 -13.24
N SER A 200 -2.22 10.41 -12.66
CA SER A 200 -0.97 11.09 -12.35
C SER A 200 -0.70 11.13 -10.84
N VAL A 201 0.36 10.44 -10.39
CA VAL A 201 1.17 10.96 -9.29
C VAL A 201 1.92 12.15 -9.87
N VAL A 202 1.45 13.36 -9.60
CA VAL A 202 2.19 14.58 -9.98
C VAL A 202 3.37 14.72 -9.02
N LEU A 203 4.52 14.13 -9.39
CA LEU A 203 5.80 14.49 -8.80
C LEU A 203 6.18 15.86 -9.38
N THR A 204 5.76 16.94 -8.72
CA THR A 204 6.33 18.26 -8.97
C THR A 204 7.61 18.34 -8.13
N TRP A 205 8.76 18.37 -8.82
CA TRP A 205 10.06 18.77 -8.25
C TRP A 205 10.31 20.24 -8.58
#